data_AF-A0A7D7KNA5-F1
#
_entry.id   AF-A0A7D7KNA5-F1
#
_cell.length_a   1.000
_cell.length_b   1.000
_cell.length_c   1.000
_cell.angle_alpha   90.00
_cell.angle_beta   90.00
_cell.angle_gamma   90.00
#
_symmetry.space_group_name_H-M   'P 1'
#
loop_
_entity.id
_entity.type
_entity.pdbx_description
1 polymer ?
#
loop_
_entity_poly.entity_id
_entity_poly.type
_entity_poly.pdbx_seq_one_letter_code
_entity_poly.pdbx_strand_id
1 'polypeptide(L)'
;MTAQTADTPAKRIYLSVQLMYTSHEPRAHYEIYFALLRDFLRAAPSARTLIENINNQILTGDLYNALKDARKLITYEQDLVSNEKRRSALRKRGKANPQPARP
;
A
#
# COMPACT_ATOMS: atom_id res chain seq x y z
N MET A 1 10.68 10.04 -4.97
CA MET A 1 10.87 9.33 -3.68
C MET A 1 12.17 8.55 -3.75
N THR A 2 12.83 8.24 -2.63
CA THR A 2 14.10 7.47 -2.59
C THR A 2 13.91 6.18 -1.80
N ALA A 3 14.80 5.19 -1.97
CA ALA A 3 14.77 3.92 -1.24
C ALA A 3 14.68 4.10 0.28
N GLN A 4 15.36 5.10 0.83
CA GLN A 4 15.42 5.39 2.26
C GLN A 4 14.11 5.98 2.83
N THR A 5 13.19 6.46 1.98
CA THR A 5 11.90 7.05 2.41
C THR A 5 10.70 6.15 2.10
N ALA A 6 10.98 4.94 1.58
CA ALA A 6 10.00 3.92 1.26
C ALA A 6 9.75 3.00 2.46
N ASP A 7 9.37 3.61 3.58
CA ASP A 7 9.18 2.92 4.87
C ASP A 7 7.90 2.08 4.93
N THR A 8 7.04 2.17 3.92
CA THR A 8 5.77 1.44 3.84
C THR A 8 5.67 0.58 2.58
N PRO A 9 4.96 -0.56 2.63
CA PRO A 9 4.75 -1.44 1.47
C PRO A 9 4.30 -0.70 0.20
N ALA A 10 3.30 0.18 0.27
CA ALA A 10 2.83 0.92 -0.91
C ALA A 10 3.90 1.86 -1.48
N LYS A 11 4.71 2.49 -0.61
CA LYS A 11 5.83 3.33 -1.05
C LYS A 11 6.91 2.51 -1.76
N ARG A 12 7.22 1.30 -1.30
CA ARG A 12 8.17 0.41 -1.98
C ARG A 12 7.69 0.03 -3.38
N ILE A 13 6.40 -0.20 -3.54
CA ILE A 13 5.75 -0.45 -4.84
C ILE A 13 5.93 0.79 -5.74
N TYR A 14 5.56 1.99 -5.26
CA TYR A 14 5.72 3.23 -6.03
C TYR A 14 7.18 3.46 -6.46
N LEU A 15 8.14 3.21 -5.56
CA LEU A 15 9.55 3.36 -5.89
C LEU A 15 9.98 2.38 -6.99
N SER A 16 9.51 1.14 -6.95
CA SER A 16 9.82 0.13 -7.98
C SER A 16 9.29 0.57 -9.35
N VAL A 17 8.06 1.09 -9.40
CA VAL A 17 7.49 1.67 -10.64
C VAL A 17 8.26 2.92 -11.09
N GLN A 18 8.72 3.75 -10.15
CA GLN A 18 9.56 4.92 -10.45
C GLN A 18 10.89 4.49 -11.09
N LEU A 19 11.52 3.43 -10.57
CA LEU A 19 12.75 2.87 -11.14
C LEU A 19 12.50 2.26 -12.52
N MET A 20 11.37 1.59 -12.76
CA MET A 20 10.99 1.11 -14.08
C MET A 20 10.78 2.25 -15.08
N TYR A 21 10.15 3.35 -14.65
CA TYR A 21 9.89 4.52 -15.49
C TYR A 21 11.19 5.25 -15.91
N THR A 22 12.19 5.29 -15.02
CA THR A 22 13.44 6.03 -15.28
C THR A 22 14.60 5.14 -15.73
N SER A 23 14.49 3.81 -15.64
CA SER A 23 15.57 2.88 -16.03
C SER A 23 15.57 2.61 -17.52
N HIS A 24 16.77 2.42 -18.07
CA HIS A 24 16.96 1.88 -19.41
C HIS A 24 16.58 0.40 -19.50
N GLU A 25 16.61 -0.32 -18.37
CA GLU A 25 16.27 -1.74 -18.27
C GLU A 25 15.16 -1.98 -17.21
N PRO A 26 13.88 -1.72 -17.54
CA PRO A 26 12.77 -1.91 -16.60
C PRO A 26 12.58 -3.36 -16.16
N ARG A 27 13.09 -4.32 -16.94
CA ARG A 27 12.94 -5.76 -16.66
C ARG A 27 13.61 -6.21 -15.37
N ALA A 28 14.74 -5.60 -15.02
CA ALA A 28 15.47 -5.90 -13.80
C ALA A 28 14.65 -5.63 -12.51
N HIS A 29 13.61 -4.80 -12.59
CA HIS A 29 12.78 -4.40 -11.45
C HIS A 29 11.50 -5.23 -11.31
N TYR A 30 11.15 -6.08 -12.29
CA TYR A 30 9.90 -6.84 -12.27
C TYR A 30 9.81 -7.80 -11.10
N GLU A 31 10.88 -8.56 -10.82
CA GLU A 31 10.86 -9.54 -9.74
C GLU A 31 10.59 -8.90 -8.38
N ILE A 32 11.29 -7.79 -8.09
CA ILE A 32 11.12 -7.02 -6.85
C ILE A 32 9.70 -6.45 -6.78
N TYR A 33 9.21 -5.85 -7.88
CA TYR A 33 7.88 -5.30 -7.95
C TYR A 33 6.79 -6.35 -7.69
N PHE A 34 6.86 -7.52 -8.34
CA PHE A 34 5.88 -8.59 -8.14
C PHE A 34 5.91 -9.17 -6.72
N ALA A 35 7.10 -9.30 -6.12
CA ALA A 35 7.22 -9.72 -4.73
C ALA A 35 6.49 -8.74 -3.79
N LEU A 36 6.73 -7.44 -3.96
CA LEU A 36 6.07 -6.39 -3.18
C LEU A 36 4.55 -6.38 -3.35
N LEU A 37 4.05 -6.56 -4.57
CA LEU A 37 2.61 -6.65 -4.82
C LEU A 37 1.97 -7.85 -4.11
N ARG A 38 2.63 -9.02 -4.18
CA ARG A 38 2.11 -10.24 -3.55
C ARG A 38 2.00 -10.07 -2.04
N ASP A 39 3.03 -9.51 -1.42
CA ASP A 39 3.03 -9.25 0.02
C ASP A 39 1.96 -8.22 0.40
N PHE A 40 1.79 -7.17 -0.41
CA PHE A 40 0.74 -6.18 -0.21
C PHE A 40 -0.66 -6.79 -0.31
N LEU A 41 -0.94 -7.59 -1.34
CA LEU A 41 -2.23 -8.26 -1.53
C LEU A 41 -2.55 -9.24 -0.41
N ARG A 42 -1.54 -9.94 0.11
CA ARG A 42 -1.70 -10.85 1.24
C ARG A 42 -2.11 -10.09 2.51
N ALA A 43 -1.56 -8.89 2.73
CA ALA A 43 -1.89 -8.05 3.88
C ALA A 43 -3.22 -7.28 3.70
N ALA A 44 -3.52 -6.82 2.48
CA ALA A 44 -4.66 -5.97 2.16
C ALA A 44 -5.36 -6.44 0.86
N PRO A 45 -6.14 -7.53 0.91
CA PRO A 45 -6.81 -8.07 -0.27
C PRO A 45 -7.85 -7.11 -0.88
N SER A 46 -8.35 -6.15 -0.10
CA SER A 46 -9.22 -5.06 -0.54
C SER A 46 -8.55 -4.08 -1.51
N ALA A 47 -7.22 -4.10 -1.65
CA ALA A 47 -6.48 -3.28 -2.61
C ALA A 47 -6.35 -3.92 -4.00
N ARG A 48 -6.96 -5.09 -4.23
CA ARG A 48 -6.82 -5.88 -5.46
C ARG A 48 -7.03 -5.07 -6.73
N THR A 49 -8.13 -4.33 -6.82
CA THR A 49 -8.47 -3.53 -8.00
C THR A 49 -7.43 -2.44 -8.29
N LEU A 50 -6.86 -1.80 -7.25
CA LEU A 50 -5.79 -0.81 -7.44
C LEU A 50 -4.53 -1.46 -8.00
N ILE A 51 -4.18 -2.64 -7.50
CA ILE A 51 -2.99 -3.38 -7.95
C ILE A 51 -3.16 -3.92 -9.38
N GLU A 52 -4.33 -4.44 -9.72
CA GLU A 52 -4.65 -4.87 -11.08
C GLU A 52 -4.53 -3.72 -12.09
N ASN A 53 -4.97 -2.52 -11.74
CA ASN A 53 -4.82 -1.34 -12.59
C ASN A 53 -3.34 -0.97 -12.83
N ILE A 54 -2.52 -0.97 -11.77
CA ILE A 54 -1.08 -0.69 -11.89
C ILE A 54 -0.41 -1.74 -12.79
N ASN A 55 -0.72 -3.03 -12.59
CA ASN A 55 -0.20 -4.10 -13.43
C ASN A 55 -0.57 -3.94 -14.90
N ASN A 56 -1.84 -3.65 -15.18
CA ASN A 56 -2.31 -3.46 -16.55
C ASN A 56 -1.57 -2.29 -17.22
N GLN A 57 -1.39 -1.17 -16.53
CA GLN A 57 -0.65 -0.02 -17.04
C GLN A 57 0.82 -0.34 -17.33
N ILE A 58 1.48 -1.13 -16.48
CA ILE A 58 2.86 -1.55 -16.72
C ILE A 58 2.94 -2.49 -17.93
N LEU A 59 2.01 -3.44 -18.06
CA LEU A 59 1.96 -4.37 -19.19
C LEU A 59 1.68 -3.68 -20.52
N THR A 60 0.90 -2.59 -20.53
CA THR A 60 0.63 -1.79 -21.73
C THR A 60 1.70 -0.73 -22.01
N GLY A 61 2.71 -0.60 -21.15
CA GLY A 61 3.78 0.40 -21.27
C GLY A 61 3.40 1.81 -20.81
N ASP A 62 2.21 1.99 -20.21
CA ASP A 62 1.72 3.26 -19.66
C ASP A 62 2.27 3.51 -18.24
N LEU A 63 3.60 3.60 -18.14
CA LEU A 63 4.31 3.73 -16.87
C LEU A 63 3.98 5.05 -16.14
N TYR A 64 3.57 6.09 -16.87
CA TYR A 64 3.15 7.35 -16.25
C TYR A 64 1.84 7.19 -15.47
N ASN A 65 0.85 6.51 -16.06
CA ASN A 65 -0.38 6.22 -15.31
C ASN A 65 -0.15 5.18 -14.20
N ALA A 66 0.75 4.20 -14.40
CA ALA A 66 1.19 3.29 -13.34
C ALA A 66 1.74 4.04 -12.12
N LEU A 67 2.54 5.09 -12.34
CA LEU A 67 3.04 5.95 -11.26
C LEU A 67 1.92 6.68 -10.52
N LYS A 68 0.91 7.16 -11.24
CA LYS A 68 -0.24 7.85 -10.64
C LYS A 68 -1.07 6.89 -9.79
N ASP A 69 -1.31 5.68 -10.27
CA ASP A 69 -2.08 4.68 -9.52
C ASP A 69 -1.30 4.12 -8.33
N ALA A 70 0.02 3.95 -8.45
CA ALA A 70 0.88 3.62 -7.32
C ALA A 70 0.88 4.72 -6.24
N ARG A 71 0.74 6.01 -6.60
CA ARG A 71 0.49 7.07 -5.60
C ARG A 71 -0.84 6.91 -4.88
N LYS A 72 -1.91 6.53 -5.60
CA LYS A 72 -3.21 6.25 -4.97
C LYS A 72 -3.10 5.09 -3.98
N LEU A 73 -2.28 4.08 -4.29
CA LEU A 73 -2.02 2.96 -3.37
C LEU A 73 -1.37 3.43 -2.06
N ILE A 74 -0.49 4.43 -2.09
CA ILE A 74 0.09 5.04 -0.87
C ILE A 74 -1.00 5.69 -0.03
N THR A 75 -1.87 6.49 -0.66
CA THR A 75 -3.00 7.12 0.05
C THR A 75 -3.93 6.08 0.66
N TYR A 76 -4.22 5.01 -0.07
CA TYR A 76 -5.03 3.89 0.40
C TYR A 76 -4.43 3.22 1.65
N GLU A 77 -3.14 2.91 1.62
CA GLU A 77 -2.43 2.32 2.76
C GLU A 77 -2.47 3.23 4.00
N GLN A 78 -2.27 4.54 3.81
CA GLN A 78 -2.34 5.52 4.89
C GLN A 78 -3.74 5.59 5.52
N ASP A 79 -4.80 5.55 4.71
CA ASP A 79 -6.17 5.53 5.21
C ASP A 79 -6.47 4.24 5.98
N LEU A 80 -6.06 3.09 5.43
CA LEU A 80 -6.23 1.78 6.06
C LEU A 80 -5.61 1.74 7.46
N VAL A 81 -4.33 2.13 7.57
CA VAL A 81 -3.61 2.18 8.85
C VAL A 81 -4.27 3.17 9.82
N SER A 82 -4.75 4.31 9.32
CA SER A 82 -5.45 5.30 10.15
C SER A 82 -6.77 4.78 10.68
N ASN A 83 -7.54 4.06 9.85
CA ASN A 83 -8.80 3.44 10.24
C ASN A 83 -8.57 2.33 11.28
N GLU A 84 -7.57 1.47 11.10
CA GLU A 84 -7.21 0.43 12.07
C GLU A 84 -6.81 0.99 13.45
N LYS A 85 -6.02 2.07 13.46
CA LYS A 85 -5.66 2.79 14.70
C LYS A 85 -6.91 3.30 15.44
N ARG A 86 -7.86 3.91 14.71
CA ARG A 86 -9.14 4.39 15.28
C ARG A 86 -9.98 3.24 15.84
N ARG A 87 -10.14 2.15 15.09
CA ARG A 87 -10.87 0.95 15.53
C ARG A 87 -10.26 0.33 16.79
N SER A 88 -8.93 0.30 16.87
CA SER A 88 -8.22 -0.22 18.04
C SER A 88 -8.38 0.66 19.27
N ALA A 89 -8.38 1.99 19.10
CA ALA A 89 -8.63 2.94 20.19
C ALA A 89 -10.07 2.83 20.75
N LEU A 90 -11.07 2.69 19.87
CA LEU A 90 -12.47 2.46 20.25
C LEU A 90 -12.62 1.16 21.07
N ARG A 91 -11.94 0.09 20.66
CA ARG A 91 -11.96 -1.21 21.38
C ARG A 91 -11.33 -1.14 22.77
N LYS A 92 -10.27 -0.35 22.95
CA LYS A 92 -9.64 -0.15 24.27
C LYS A 92 -10.54 0.66 25.22
N ARG A 93 -11.26 1.66 24.71
CA ARG A 93 -12.18 2.48 25.53
C ARG A 93 -13.41 1.70 26.01
N GLY A 94 -13.93 0.78 25.19
CA GLY A 94 -15.05 -0.09 25.58
C GLY A 94 -14.74 -1.09 26.70
N LYS A 95 -13.46 -1.42 26.94
CA LYS A 95 -13.04 -2.31 28.04
C LYS A 95 -12.73 -1.59 29.36
N ALA A 96 -12.74 -0.25 29.38
CA ALA A 96 -12.32 0.54 30.53
C ALA A 96 -13.48 1.06 31.41
N ASN A 97 -14.73 0.62 31.19
CA ASN A 97 -15.85 0.99 32.05
C ASN A 97 -16.40 -0.23 32.81
N PRO A 98 -15.77 -0.64 33.94
CA PRO A 98 -16.46 -1.45 34.92
C PRO A 98 -17.48 -0.53 35.60
N GLN A 99 -18.75 -0.79 35.30
CA GLN A 99 -19.90 -0.19 35.96
C GLN A 99 -19.73 -0.37 37.49
N PRO A 100 -19.72 0.68 38.31
CA PRO A 100 -19.67 0.49 39.75
C PRO A 100 -21.00 -0.14 40.16
N ALA A 101 -20.93 -1.39 40.63
CA ALA A 101 -22.05 -2.08 41.25
C ALA A 101 -22.50 -1.25 42.46
N ARG A 102 -23.70 -0.67 42.39
CA ARG A 102 -24.47 -0.28 43.58
C ARG A 102 -25.06 -1.55 44.20
N PRO A 103 -25.05 -1.65 45.52
CA PRO A 103 -26.24 -1.28 46.30
C PRO A 103 -26.00 -0.07 47.20
#